data_AF-A0A7S7NVK4-F1
#
_entry.id   AF-A0A7S7NVK4-F1
#
_cell.length_a   1.000
_cell.length_b   1.000
_cell.length_c   1.000
_cell.angle_alpha   90.00
_cell.angle_beta   90.00
_cell.angle_gamma   90.00
#
_symmetry.space_group_name_H-M   'P 1'
#
loop_
_entity.id
_entity.type
_entity.pdbx_description
1 polymer ?
#
loop_
_entity_poly.entity_id
_entity_poly.type
_entity_poly.pdbx_seq_one_letter_code
_entity_poly.pdbx_strand_id
1 'polypeptide(L)'
;MIRKYALPVLALAGLALGLFMVRATSKPPMKAKPVAEPSQAPFPAYVSGAGLIEASTENVKVGSSSGGLVARVFVKVGDAVRKGQPLWQLDEGPKRAEIARYQAAVESAAATLEKLRAGNRQEEITKQEQQVAQSKAQLDDARTQLALRESAYGDDNRAVSLDEVNQARNAVRQREAASAYQQAELDRLKRGTWAPEIRVQQAAVEQARAQVMQAQEELERLTVRSPLDGEVMQLKIHAGEYAPAGQTDDALMLVGNNVVLNVRVDVDEQDAWRVERGQPAAAYPRGRADLKVPLTFVRVEPYVVPKKSLTGAATERVDTRVLQVVYSLRQPEAFRLYAGQQMDVYIQAKPLPDPGARQSQSNGPVTGGRP
;
A
#
# COMPACT_ATOMS: atom_id res chain seq x y z
N MET A 1 -33.11 94.45 -4.24
CA MET A 1 -33.90 93.30 -3.70
C MET A 1 -33.56 91.96 -4.36
N ILE A 2 -32.91 91.92 -5.52
CA ILE A 2 -32.63 90.68 -6.29
C ILE A 2 -31.68 89.69 -5.58
N ARG A 3 -30.73 90.18 -4.75
CA ARG A 3 -29.75 89.33 -4.05
C ARG A 3 -30.36 88.44 -2.94
N LYS A 4 -31.52 88.78 -2.35
CA LYS A 4 -32.14 87.99 -1.27
C LYS A 4 -32.83 86.70 -1.77
N TYR A 5 -33.25 86.67 -3.04
CA TYR A 5 -33.96 85.52 -3.62
C TYR A 5 -33.11 84.71 -4.61
N ALA A 6 -32.00 85.26 -5.09
CA ALA A 6 -31.12 84.55 -6.02
C ALA A 6 -30.46 83.30 -5.39
N LEU A 7 -29.97 83.41 -4.16
CA LEU A 7 -29.33 82.30 -3.43
C LEU A 7 -30.27 81.09 -3.17
N PRO A 8 -31.50 81.25 -2.66
CA PRO A 8 -32.40 80.11 -2.44
C PRO A 8 -32.89 79.47 -3.75
N VAL A 9 -33.06 80.23 -4.83
CA VAL A 9 -33.44 79.68 -6.14
C VAL A 9 -32.29 78.86 -6.73
N LEU A 10 -31.04 79.31 -6.59
CA LEU A 10 -29.86 78.58 -7.06
C LEU A 10 -29.63 77.30 -6.23
N ALA A 11 -29.91 77.34 -4.93
CA ALA A 11 -29.88 76.16 -4.07
C ALA A 11 -30.95 75.14 -4.46
N LEU A 12 -32.20 75.59 -4.73
CA LEU A 12 -33.26 74.70 -5.21
C LEU A 12 -32.96 74.13 -6.60
N ALA A 13 -32.39 74.92 -7.50
CA ALA A 13 -31.96 74.45 -8.82
C ALA A 13 -30.83 73.41 -8.70
N GLY A 14 -29.85 73.64 -7.83
CA GLY A 14 -28.77 72.69 -7.54
C GLY A 14 -29.27 71.40 -6.89
N LEU A 15 -30.26 71.49 -6.01
CA LEU A 15 -30.87 70.33 -5.35
C LEU A 15 -31.74 69.53 -6.33
N ALA A 16 -32.48 70.21 -7.21
CA ALA A 16 -33.24 69.59 -8.29
C ALA A 16 -32.31 68.92 -9.32
N LEU A 17 -31.20 69.59 -9.69
CA LEU A 17 -30.17 69.02 -10.57
C LEU A 17 -29.48 67.82 -9.90
N GLY A 18 -29.21 67.88 -8.60
CA GLY A 18 -28.66 66.79 -7.81
C GLY A 18 -29.60 65.60 -7.75
N LEU A 19 -30.89 65.81 -7.47
CA LEU A 19 -31.90 64.73 -7.49
C LEU A 19 -32.06 64.15 -8.90
N PHE A 20 -32.03 64.99 -9.93
CA PHE A 20 -32.10 64.57 -11.32
C PHE A 20 -30.87 63.74 -11.70
N MET A 21 -29.67 64.16 -11.32
CA MET A 21 -28.43 63.39 -11.54
C MET A 21 -28.46 62.08 -10.77
N VAL A 22 -28.87 62.06 -9.50
CA VAL A 22 -28.99 60.82 -8.73
C VAL A 22 -29.98 59.89 -9.43
N ARG A 23 -31.16 60.36 -9.85
CA ARG A 23 -32.15 59.52 -10.53
C ARG A 23 -31.69 59.05 -11.91
N ALA A 24 -30.98 59.90 -12.66
CA ALA A 24 -30.46 59.58 -13.99
C ALA A 24 -29.24 58.63 -13.94
N THR A 25 -28.44 58.70 -12.87
CA THR A 25 -27.20 57.91 -12.71
C THR A 25 -27.42 56.66 -11.85
N SER A 26 -28.49 56.61 -11.04
CA SER A 26 -28.93 55.42 -10.30
C SER A 26 -29.62 54.42 -11.22
N LYS A 27 -28.91 53.96 -12.25
CA LYS A 27 -29.27 52.69 -12.88
C LYS A 27 -28.87 51.61 -11.87
N PRO A 28 -29.79 50.80 -11.35
CA PRO A 28 -29.41 49.68 -10.50
C PRO A 28 -28.33 48.89 -11.25
N PRO A 29 -27.21 48.51 -10.61
CA PRO A 29 -26.20 47.72 -11.29
C PRO A 29 -26.92 46.55 -11.94
N MET A 30 -26.72 46.37 -13.25
CA MET A 30 -27.26 45.21 -13.94
C MET A 30 -26.75 43.99 -13.18
N LYS A 31 -27.63 43.32 -12.43
CA LYS A 31 -27.31 42.02 -11.85
C LYS A 31 -26.87 41.17 -13.03
N ALA A 32 -25.60 40.77 -13.04
CA ALA A 32 -25.07 39.94 -14.10
C ALA A 32 -26.05 38.78 -14.28
N LYS A 33 -26.59 38.62 -15.49
CA LYS A 33 -27.45 37.48 -15.78
C LYS A 33 -26.61 36.23 -15.50
N PRO A 34 -27.12 35.27 -14.72
CA PRO A 34 -26.42 34.01 -14.49
C PRO A 34 -26.01 33.40 -15.84
N VAL A 35 -24.78 32.90 -15.91
CA VAL A 35 -24.20 32.32 -17.14
C VAL A 35 -25.02 31.12 -17.65
N ALA A 36 -25.78 30.47 -16.76
CA ALA A 36 -26.78 29.48 -17.08
C ALA A 36 -27.99 29.62 -16.14
N GLU A 37 -29.18 29.28 -16.63
CA GLU A 37 -30.36 29.16 -15.77
C GLU A 37 -30.16 27.99 -14.79
N PRO A 38 -30.49 28.17 -13.49
CA PRO A 38 -30.35 27.11 -12.51
C PRO A 38 -31.30 25.95 -12.82
N SER A 39 -30.87 24.73 -12.46
CA SER A 39 -31.70 23.54 -12.62
C SER A 39 -32.96 23.65 -11.74
N GLN A 40 -34.07 23.13 -12.24
CA GLN A 40 -35.33 23.10 -11.51
C GLN A 40 -35.55 21.69 -10.96
N ALA A 41 -35.96 21.61 -9.69
CA ALA A 41 -36.22 20.35 -9.04
C ALA A 41 -37.39 19.61 -9.73
N PRO A 42 -37.21 18.35 -10.17
CA PRO A 42 -38.26 17.62 -10.87
C PRO A 42 -39.32 17.01 -9.94
N PHE A 43 -39.20 17.20 -8.62
CA PHE A 43 -40.10 16.62 -7.62
C PHE A 43 -40.82 17.73 -6.82
N PRO A 44 -42.10 17.54 -6.44
CA PRO A 44 -42.84 18.51 -5.62
C PRO A 44 -42.22 18.75 -4.24
N ALA A 45 -41.63 17.70 -3.65
CA ALA A 45 -40.87 17.76 -2.42
C ALA A 45 -39.55 17.04 -2.61
N TYR A 46 -38.45 17.72 -2.29
CA TYR A 46 -37.11 17.22 -2.54
C TYR A 46 -36.13 17.64 -1.46
N VAL A 47 -34.98 16.96 -1.47
CA VAL A 47 -33.74 17.37 -0.82
C VAL A 47 -32.72 17.61 -1.93
N SER A 48 -32.06 18.76 -1.90
CA SER A 48 -30.99 19.09 -2.86
C SER A 48 -29.63 18.79 -2.25
N GLY A 49 -28.72 18.28 -3.06
CA GLY A 49 -27.32 18.07 -2.68
C GLY A 49 -26.37 18.31 -3.83
N ALA A 50 -25.12 18.61 -3.50
CA ALA A 50 -24.06 18.69 -4.49
C ALA A 50 -23.56 17.28 -4.80
N GLY A 51 -23.72 16.84 -6.04
CA GLY A 51 -23.21 15.57 -6.53
C GLY A 51 -21.80 15.70 -7.10
N LEU A 52 -20.90 14.80 -6.74
CA LEU A 52 -19.62 14.60 -7.41
C LEU A 52 -19.63 13.26 -8.13
N ILE A 53 -19.29 13.25 -9.43
CA ILE A 53 -19.20 12.00 -10.20
C ILE A 53 -17.90 11.27 -9.83
N GLU A 54 -18.00 9.98 -9.54
CA GLU A 54 -16.90 9.06 -9.25
C GLU A 54 -17.02 7.79 -10.10
N ALA A 55 -15.90 7.09 -10.31
CA ALA A 55 -15.92 5.76 -10.92
C ALA A 55 -16.73 4.77 -10.06
N SER A 56 -17.37 3.76 -10.65
CA SER A 56 -18.14 2.77 -9.88
C SER A 56 -17.31 2.00 -8.87
N THR A 57 -16.02 1.79 -9.16
CA THR A 57 -15.04 1.14 -8.29
C THR A 57 -14.38 2.10 -7.31
N GLU A 58 -14.91 3.32 -7.18
CA GLU A 58 -14.25 4.47 -6.56
C GLU A 58 -12.96 4.85 -7.32
N ASN A 59 -12.51 6.08 -7.10
CA ASN A 59 -11.30 6.58 -7.74
C ASN A 59 -10.09 6.07 -6.96
N VAL A 60 -9.44 5.01 -7.44
CA VAL A 60 -8.33 4.38 -6.72
C VAL A 60 -7.04 5.15 -6.98
N LYS A 61 -6.50 5.71 -5.91
CA LYS A 61 -5.21 6.38 -5.88
C LYS A 61 -4.10 5.33 -5.85
N VAL A 62 -3.37 5.20 -6.95
CA VAL A 62 -2.21 4.30 -7.03
C VAL A 62 -0.96 5.08 -6.67
N GLY A 63 -0.27 4.62 -5.62
CA GLY A 63 1.02 5.15 -5.16
C GLY A 63 2.12 4.10 -5.29
N SER A 64 3.30 4.42 -4.78
CA SER A 64 4.44 3.49 -4.75
C SER A 64 4.68 2.96 -3.35
N SER A 65 4.95 1.65 -3.20
CA SER A 65 5.36 1.07 -1.92
C SER A 65 6.78 1.45 -1.53
N SER A 66 7.63 1.76 -2.51
CA SER A 66 9.04 2.09 -2.35
C SER A 66 9.37 3.39 -3.07
N GLY A 67 10.23 4.21 -2.48
CA GLY A 67 10.66 5.46 -3.08
C GLY A 67 11.78 5.22 -4.09
N GLY A 68 11.79 5.93 -5.20
CA GLY A 68 12.82 5.76 -6.20
C GLY A 68 12.63 6.58 -7.48
N LEU A 69 13.65 6.59 -8.32
CA LEU A 69 13.59 7.20 -9.64
C LEU A 69 12.66 6.38 -10.54
N VAL A 70 11.72 7.02 -11.24
CA VAL A 70 10.86 6.38 -12.23
C VAL A 70 11.68 6.09 -13.48
N ALA A 71 11.99 4.83 -13.74
CA ALA A 71 12.73 4.43 -14.93
C ALA A 71 11.84 4.51 -16.18
N ARG A 72 10.61 4.00 -16.09
CA ARG A 72 9.67 3.93 -17.21
C ARG A 72 8.21 4.02 -16.74
N VAL A 73 7.37 4.61 -17.57
CA VAL A 73 5.90 4.58 -17.44
C VAL A 73 5.33 3.84 -18.65
N PHE A 74 4.47 2.84 -18.42
CA PHE A 74 3.96 1.94 -19.45
C PHE A 74 2.61 2.33 -20.02
N VAL A 75 1.89 3.23 -19.35
CA VAL A 75 0.52 3.62 -19.67
C VAL A 75 0.39 5.12 -19.83
N LYS A 76 -0.66 5.55 -20.53
CA LYS A 76 -1.03 6.95 -20.72
C LYS A 76 -2.42 7.21 -20.13
N VAL A 77 -2.75 8.48 -19.93
CA VAL A 77 -4.10 8.88 -19.54
C VAL A 77 -5.10 8.44 -20.63
N GLY A 78 -6.18 7.80 -20.22
CA GLY A 78 -7.21 7.23 -21.09
C GLY A 78 -6.99 5.76 -21.48
N ASP A 79 -5.83 5.16 -21.14
CA ASP A 79 -5.60 3.74 -21.43
C ASP A 79 -6.44 2.84 -20.53
N ALA A 80 -7.02 1.80 -21.11
CA ALA A 80 -7.65 0.72 -20.36
C ALA A 80 -6.57 -0.20 -19.76
N VAL A 81 -6.68 -0.47 -18.46
CA VAL A 81 -5.75 -1.31 -17.71
C VAL A 81 -6.49 -2.47 -17.05
N ARG A 82 -5.82 -3.62 -17.00
CA ARG A 82 -6.30 -4.80 -16.27
C ARG A 82 -5.64 -4.93 -14.91
N LYS A 83 -6.29 -5.62 -13.98
CA LYS A 83 -5.70 -5.98 -12.69
C LYS A 83 -4.39 -6.74 -12.90
N GLY A 84 -3.34 -6.28 -12.22
CA GLY A 84 -1.98 -6.83 -12.34
C GLY A 84 -1.16 -6.30 -13.53
N GLN A 85 -1.73 -5.49 -14.41
CA GLN A 85 -0.99 -4.87 -15.51
C GLN A 85 0.05 -3.87 -14.97
N PRO A 86 1.31 -3.91 -15.44
CA PRO A 86 2.32 -2.92 -15.10
C PRO A 86 1.90 -1.50 -15.50
N LEU A 87 2.04 -0.56 -14.57
CA LEU A 87 1.70 0.85 -14.78
C LEU A 87 2.97 1.69 -14.97
N TRP A 88 3.89 1.58 -14.02
CA TRP A 88 5.23 2.15 -14.11
C TRP A 88 6.25 1.30 -13.36
N GLN A 89 7.52 1.55 -13.61
CA GLN A 89 8.64 0.84 -13.02
C GLN A 89 9.67 1.84 -12.48
N LEU A 90 10.10 1.60 -11.25
CA LEU A 90 11.21 2.33 -10.63
C LEU A 90 12.56 1.75 -11.09
N ASP A 91 13.64 2.51 -10.88
CA ASP A 91 14.99 2.04 -11.20
C ASP A 91 15.36 0.76 -10.44
N GLU A 92 15.61 -0.29 -11.20
CA GLU A 92 15.95 -1.62 -10.69
C GLU A 92 17.45 -1.83 -10.51
N GLY A 93 18.29 -0.93 -11.05
CA GLY A 93 19.75 -1.10 -11.08
C GLY A 93 20.35 -1.46 -9.71
N PRO A 94 20.11 -0.65 -8.66
CA PRO A 94 20.62 -0.94 -7.32
C PRO A 94 20.14 -2.28 -6.76
N LYS A 95 18.86 -2.63 -6.98
CA LYS A 95 18.27 -3.87 -6.46
C LYS A 95 18.78 -5.11 -7.20
N ARG A 96 19.02 -5.02 -8.51
CA ARG A 96 19.63 -6.10 -9.32
C ARG A 96 21.07 -6.37 -8.88
N ALA A 97 21.86 -5.32 -8.61
CA ALA A 97 23.21 -5.47 -8.08
C ALA A 97 23.21 -6.14 -6.70
N GLU A 98 22.24 -5.80 -5.85
CA GLU A 98 22.05 -6.44 -4.55
C GLU A 98 21.68 -7.92 -4.64
N ILE A 99 20.77 -8.29 -5.56
CA ILE A 99 20.44 -9.70 -5.84
C ILE A 99 21.69 -10.47 -6.28
N ALA A 100 22.52 -9.90 -7.17
CA ALA A 100 23.76 -10.54 -7.60
C ALA A 100 24.73 -10.78 -6.43
N ARG A 101 24.83 -9.84 -5.49
CA ARG A 101 25.62 -10.01 -4.25
C ARG A 101 25.09 -11.17 -3.40
N TYR A 102 23.77 -11.28 -3.22
CA TYR A 102 23.17 -12.37 -2.46
C TYR A 102 23.31 -13.73 -3.16
N GLN A 103 23.23 -13.77 -4.49
CA GLN A 103 23.50 -14.98 -5.26
C GLN A 103 24.94 -15.48 -5.05
N ALA A 104 25.92 -14.57 -5.10
CA ALA A 104 27.32 -14.91 -4.80
C ALA A 104 27.50 -15.44 -3.36
N ALA A 105 26.72 -14.92 -2.40
CA ALA A 105 26.72 -15.44 -1.03
C ALA A 105 26.15 -16.87 -0.93
N VAL A 106 25.10 -17.18 -1.70
CA VAL A 106 24.57 -18.55 -1.82
C VAL A 106 25.61 -19.49 -2.40
N GLU A 107 26.28 -19.08 -3.48
CA GLU A 107 27.33 -19.88 -4.13
C GLU A 107 28.50 -20.14 -3.17
N SER A 108 28.96 -19.12 -2.44
CA SER A 108 30.02 -19.24 -1.43
C SER A 108 29.63 -20.21 -0.29
N ALA A 109 28.40 -20.09 0.23
CA ALA A 109 27.90 -20.97 1.27
C ALA A 109 27.74 -22.42 0.79
N ALA A 110 27.28 -22.60 -0.45
CA ALA A 110 27.12 -23.91 -1.09
C ALA A 110 28.47 -24.58 -1.35
N ALA A 111 29.47 -23.85 -1.84
CA ALA A 111 30.82 -24.36 -2.01
C ALA A 111 31.45 -24.79 -0.67
N THR A 112 31.18 -24.03 0.40
CA THR A 112 31.61 -24.41 1.76
C THR A 112 30.92 -25.69 2.23
N LEU A 113 29.62 -25.84 1.98
CA LEU A 113 28.89 -27.07 2.28
C LEU A 113 29.42 -28.28 1.50
N GLU A 114 29.74 -28.09 0.22
CA GLU A 114 30.33 -29.13 -0.63
C GLU A 114 31.69 -29.56 -0.09
N LYS A 115 32.55 -28.61 0.30
CA LYS A 115 33.84 -28.89 0.95
C LYS A 115 33.66 -29.71 2.23
N LEU A 116 32.68 -29.39 3.07
CA LEU A 116 32.39 -30.15 4.30
C LEU A 116 31.87 -31.56 3.99
N ARG A 117 31.09 -31.74 2.91
CA ARG A 117 30.58 -33.05 2.49
C ARG A 117 31.66 -33.92 1.86
N ALA A 118 32.60 -33.32 1.12
CA ALA A 118 33.74 -34.01 0.56
C ALA A 118 34.67 -34.58 1.65
N GLY A 119 34.66 -33.97 2.85
CA GLY A 119 35.40 -34.46 4.00
C GLY A 119 36.92 -34.30 3.85
N ASN A 120 37.68 -35.17 4.52
CA ASN A 120 39.14 -35.14 4.46
C ASN A 120 39.62 -35.70 3.13
N ARG A 121 40.72 -35.14 2.62
CA ARG A 121 41.27 -35.55 1.33
C ARG A 121 41.82 -36.98 1.39
N GLN A 122 41.76 -37.71 0.28
CA GLN A 122 42.24 -39.08 0.23
C GLN A 122 43.75 -39.18 0.50
N GLU A 123 44.52 -38.15 0.13
CA GLU A 123 45.94 -38.06 0.43
C GLU A 123 46.22 -37.98 1.94
N GLU A 124 45.38 -37.28 2.71
CA GLU A 124 45.50 -37.17 4.16
C GLU A 124 45.18 -38.51 4.84
N ILE A 125 44.12 -39.19 4.38
CA ILE A 125 43.75 -40.53 4.86
C ILE A 125 44.89 -41.50 4.57
N THR A 126 45.43 -41.50 3.35
CA THR A 126 46.50 -42.40 2.93
C THR A 126 47.77 -42.17 3.74
N LYS A 127 48.16 -40.90 3.96
CA LYS A 127 49.28 -40.54 4.83
C LYS A 127 49.09 -41.08 6.26
N GLN A 128 47.89 -40.94 6.82
CA GLN A 128 47.59 -41.46 8.16
C GLN A 128 47.57 -42.99 8.18
N GLU A 129 47.12 -43.66 7.12
CA GLU A 129 47.19 -45.13 6.97
C GLU A 129 48.63 -45.62 6.98
N GLN A 130 49.55 -44.93 6.31
CA GLN A 130 50.98 -45.24 6.36
C GLN A 130 51.55 -45.05 7.77
N GLN A 131 51.13 -44.01 8.50
CA GLN A 131 51.53 -43.77 9.88
C GLN A 131 51.04 -44.89 10.83
N VAL A 132 49.80 -45.37 10.63
CA VAL A 132 49.24 -46.52 11.35
C VAL A 132 50.02 -47.80 11.02
N ALA A 133 50.32 -48.05 9.74
CA ALA A 133 51.09 -49.22 9.31
C ALA A 133 52.49 -49.22 9.93
N GLN A 134 53.18 -48.07 9.94
CA GLN A 134 54.47 -47.90 10.59
C GLN A 134 54.37 -48.16 12.11
N SER A 135 53.36 -47.62 12.78
CA SER A 135 53.18 -47.81 14.23
C SER A 135 52.86 -49.26 14.59
N LYS A 136 52.10 -49.98 13.74
CA LYS A 136 51.83 -51.41 13.93
C LYS A 136 53.09 -52.25 13.77
N ALA A 137 53.91 -51.97 12.75
CA ALA A 137 55.18 -52.67 12.57
C ALA A 137 56.12 -52.49 13.80
N GLN A 138 56.15 -51.30 14.41
CA GLN A 138 56.91 -51.06 15.64
C GLN A 138 56.36 -51.80 16.85
N LEU A 139 55.04 -51.96 16.94
CA LEU A 139 54.40 -52.76 17.99
C LEU A 139 54.71 -54.25 17.82
N ASP A 140 54.68 -54.75 16.59
CA ASP A 140 54.97 -56.16 16.29
C ASP A 140 56.44 -56.51 16.57
N ASP A 141 57.37 -55.62 16.24
CA ASP A 141 58.78 -55.75 16.65
C ASP A 141 58.92 -55.79 18.18
N ALA A 142 58.29 -54.85 18.90
CA ALA A 142 58.31 -54.83 20.37
C ALA A 142 57.70 -56.10 21.00
N ARG A 143 56.63 -56.65 20.40
CA ARG A 143 55.99 -57.90 20.83
C ARG A 143 56.90 -59.11 20.60
N THR A 144 57.54 -59.18 19.43
CA THR A 144 58.51 -60.25 19.11
C THR A 144 59.68 -60.21 20.09
N GLN A 145 60.19 -59.01 20.37
CA GLN A 145 61.24 -58.77 21.35
C GLN A 145 60.85 -59.11 22.80
N LEU A 146 59.59 -58.92 23.18
CA LEU A 146 59.07 -59.37 24.48
C LEU A 146 59.00 -60.90 24.52
N ALA A 147 58.43 -61.52 23.48
CA ALA A 147 58.27 -62.98 23.41
C ALA A 147 59.62 -63.71 23.51
N LEU A 148 60.65 -63.20 22.81
CA LEU A 148 62.02 -63.73 22.88
C LEU A 148 62.62 -63.65 24.31
N ARG A 149 62.34 -62.56 25.03
CA ARG A 149 62.82 -62.38 26.41
C ARG A 149 62.05 -63.23 27.42
N GLU A 150 60.72 -63.35 27.24
CA GLU A 150 59.88 -64.19 28.08
C GLU A 150 60.22 -65.68 27.93
N SER A 151 60.53 -66.15 26.72
CA SER A 151 61.01 -67.54 26.50
C SER A 151 62.39 -67.78 27.13
N ALA A 152 63.34 -66.85 26.95
CA ALA A 152 64.68 -66.99 27.53
C ALA A 152 64.67 -66.98 29.07
N TYR A 153 63.73 -66.26 29.70
CA TYR A 153 63.53 -66.28 31.15
C TYR A 153 62.93 -67.61 31.66
N GLY A 154 62.03 -68.23 30.89
CA GLY A 154 61.35 -69.48 31.25
C GLY A 154 62.24 -70.74 31.13
N ASP A 155 63.14 -70.78 30.14
CA ASP A 155 64.01 -71.93 29.89
C ASP A 155 65.26 -71.97 30.79
N ASP A 156 65.83 -70.82 31.14
CA ASP A 156 66.99 -70.74 32.04
C ASP A 156 66.97 -69.43 32.86
N ASN A 157 66.62 -69.55 34.15
CA ASN A 157 66.32 -68.43 35.06
C ASN A 157 67.53 -67.52 35.39
N ARG A 158 68.65 -67.67 34.65
CA ARG A 158 69.91 -66.91 34.74
C ARG A 158 70.26 -66.13 33.47
N ALA A 159 69.54 -66.29 32.36
CA ALA A 159 69.89 -65.66 31.07
C ALA A 159 69.33 -64.24 30.88
N VAL A 160 68.19 -63.91 31.50
CA VAL A 160 67.53 -62.59 31.41
C VAL A 160 66.97 -62.23 32.79
N SER A 161 67.07 -60.97 33.20
CA SER A 161 66.55 -60.49 34.49
C SER A 161 65.05 -60.14 34.42
N LEU A 162 64.35 -60.23 35.56
CA LEU A 162 62.94 -59.81 35.66
C LEU A 162 62.74 -58.33 35.29
N ASP A 163 63.73 -57.47 35.54
CA ASP A 163 63.69 -56.06 35.15
C ASP A 163 63.67 -55.89 33.63
N GLU A 164 64.50 -56.65 32.90
CA GLU A 164 64.53 -56.62 31.42
C GLU A 164 63.21 -57.08 30.79
N VAL A 165 62.57 -58.11 31.36
CA VAL A 165 61.23 -58.55 30.94
C VAL A 165 60.20 -57.44 31.20
N ASN A 166 60.24 -56.79 32.37
CA ASN A 166 59.34 -55.69 32.71
C ASN A 166 59.57 -54.46 31.80
N GLN A 167 60.81 -54.14 31.45
CA GLN A 167 61.15 -53.08 30.50
C GLN A 167 60.57 -53.38 29.11
N ALA A 168 60.73 -54.61 28.61
CA ALA A 168 60.14 -55.03 27.33
C ALA A 168 58.60 -54.99 27.38
N ARG A 169 57.98 -55.40 28.48
CA ARG A 169 56.53 -55.32 28.69
C ARG A 169 56.04 -53.88 28.72
N ASN A 170 56.79 -52.97 29.35
CA ASN A 170 56.51 -51.54 29.35
C ASN A 170 56.65 -50.95 27.94
N ALA A 171 57.65 -51.37 27.17
CA ALA A 171 57.84 -50.95 25.79
C ALA A 171 56.66 -51.37 24.90
N VAL A 172 56.17 -52.61 25.03
CA VAL A 172 54.96 -53.08 24.32
C VAL A 172 53.77 -52.21 24.69
N ARG A 173 53.52 -51.97 25.99
CA ARG A 173 52.41 -51.09 26.44
C ARG A 173 52.49 -49.68 25.84
N GLN A 174 53.69 -49.10 25.77
CA GLN A 174 53.88 -47.78 25.16
C GLN A 174 53.61 -47.79 23.65
N ARG A 175 54.10 -48.80 22.92
CA ARG A 175 53.88 -48.94 21.46
C ARG A 175 52.42 -49.26 21.14
N GLU A 176 51.75 -50.01 21.99
CA GLU A 176 50.33 -50.33 21.86
C GLU A 176 49.47 -49.07 22.03
N ALA A 177 49.75 -48.25 23.06
CA ALA A 177 49.10 -46.96 23.24
C ALA A 177 49.34 -46.02 22.04
N ALA A 178 50.56 -45.99 21.50
CA ALA A 178 50.88 -45.19 20.30
C ALA A 178 50.11 -45.68 19.07
N SER A 179 50.03 -46.99 18.83
CA SER A 179 49.27 -47.55 17.72
C SER A 179 47.77 -47.30 17.85
N ALA A 180 47.23 -47.41 19.07
CA ALA A 180 45.82 -47.13 19.35
C ALA A 180 45.48 -45.65 19.08
N TYR A 181 46.38 -44.74 19.45
CA TYR A 181 46.24 -43.31 19.15
C TYR A 181 46.22 -43.04 17.63
N GLN A 182 47.16 -43.61 16.87
CA GLN A 182 47.20 -43.43 15.41
C GLN A 182 45.95 -44.01 14.72
N GLN A 183 45.45 -45.14 15.21
CA GLN A 183 44.23 -45.76 14.69
C GLN A 183 43.00 -44.89 15.00
N ALA A 184 42.89 -44.34 16.21
CA ALA A 184 41.79 -43.44 16.59
C ALA A 184 41.77 -42.17 15.72
N GLU A 185 42.95 -41.65 15.37
CA GLU A 185 43.08 -40.51 14.46
C GLU A 185 42.69 -40.86 13.02
N LEU A 186 43.09 -42.04 12.52
CA LEU A 186 42.63 -42.54 11.22
C LEU A 186 41.11 -42.67 11.19
N ASP A 187 40.51 -43.24 12.24
CA ASP A 187 39.07 -43.41 12.32
C ASP A 187 38.36 -42.04 12.40
N ARG A 188 38.98 -41.04 13.06
CA ARG A 188 38.50 -39.64 13.05
C ARG A 188 38.50 -39.07 11.63
N LEU A 189 39.57 -39.27 10.87
CA LEU A 189 39.66 -38.81 9.48
C LEU A 189 38.65 -39.51 8.57
N LYS A 190 38.47 -40.83 8.73
CA LYS A 190 37.51 -41.63 7.94
C LYS A 190 36.04 -41.33 8.25
N ARG A 191 35.72 -40.98 9.50
CA ARG A 191 34.36 -40.51 9.87
C ARG A 191 33.99 -39.18 9.21
N GLY A 192 34.98 -38.42 8.72
CA GLY A 192 34.77 -37.17 8.01
C GLY A 192 34.18 -36.08 8.91
N THR A 193 33.49 -35.13 8.29
CA THR A 193 32.90 -33.98 8.98
C THR A 193 31.68 -34.38 9.81
N TRP A 194 31.55 -33.77 10.99
CA TRP A 194 30.48 -34.10 11.92
C TRP A 194 29.10 -33.64 11.41
N ALA A 195 28.08 -34.50 11.51
CA ALA A 195 26.75 -34.23 10.95
C ALA A 195 26.08 -32.92 11.45
N PRO A 196 26.22 -32.48 12.72
CA PRO A 196 25.76 -31.17 13.15
C PRO A 196 26.41 -30.00 12.40
N GLU A 197 27.69 -30.10 12.04
CA GLU A 197 28.40 -29.05 11.31
C GLU A 197 27.87 -28.92 9.88
N ILE A 198 27.61 -30.06 9.21
CA ILE A 198 26.92 -30.09 7.91
C ILE A 198 25.54 -29.45 8.01
N ARG A 199 24.76 -29.74 9.08
CA ARG A 199 23.43 -29.13 9.29
C ARG A 199 23.50 -27.62 9.52
N VAL A 200 24.46 -27.14 10.30
CA VAL A 200 24.69 -25.70 10.50
C VAL A 200 25.00 -25.03 9.16
N GLN A 201 25.87 -25.64 8.35
CA GLN A 201 26.21 -25.09 7.04
C GLN A 201 25.04 -25.18 6.04
N GLN A 202 24.21 -26.22 6.11
CA GLN A 202 22.96 -26.30 5.33
C GLN A 202 22.02 -25.15 5.68
N ALA A 203 21.83 -24.86 6.96
CA ALA A 203 21.03 -23.73 7.41
C ALA A 203 21.61 -22.38 6.92
N ALA A 204 22.94 -22.24 6.86
CA ALA A 204 23.59 -21.05 6.30
C ALA A 204 23.28 -20.87 4.79
N VAL A 205 23.26 -21.96 4.02
CA VAL A 205 22.84 -21.93 2.60
C VAL A 205 21.38 -21.52 2.47
N GLU A 206 20.50 -22.07 3.31
CA GLU A 206 19.07 -21.73 3.31
C GLU A 206 18.85 -20.26 3.69
N GLN A 207 19.57 -19.74 4.68
CA GLN A 207 19.55 -18.32 5.05
C GLN A 207 19.98 -17.42 3.89
N ALA A 208 21.07 -17.76 3.20
CA ALA A 208 21.52 -16.99 2.03
C ALA A 208 20.48 -17.03 0.89
N ARG A 209 19.82 -18.17 0.68
CA ARG A 209 18.72 -18.29 -0.31
C ARG A 209 17.51 -17.44 0.07
N ALA A 210 17.16 -17.40 1.36
CA ALA A 210 16.08 -16.55 1.85
C ALA A 210 16.35 -15.06 1.59
N GLN A 211 17.60 -14.62 1.70
CA GLN A 211 18.00 -13.25 1.35
C GLN A 211 17.83 -12.95 -0.15
N VAL A 212 18.16 -13.91 -1.03
CA VAL A 212 17.89 -13.78 -2.47
C VAL A 212 16.40 -13.65 -2.73
N MET A 213 15.57 -14.51 -2.13
CA MET A 213 14.11 -14.47 -2.30
C MET A 213 13.52 -13.13 -1.83
N GLN A 214 13.92 -12.64 -0.66
CA GLN A 214 13.47 -11.34 -0.16
C GLN A 214 13.85 -10.22 -1.13
N ALA A 215 15.09 -10.20 -1.62
CA ALA A 215 15.55 -9.17 -2.56
C ALA A 215 14.83 -9.26 -3.91
N GLN A 216 14.44 -10.45 -4.36
CA GLN A 216 13.61 -10.65 -5.56
C GLN A 216 12.18 -10.13 -5.37
N GLU A 217 11.55 -10.38 -4.22
CA GLU A 217 10.23 -9.80 -3.93
C GLU A 217 10.27 -8.27 -3.88
N GLU A 218 11.33 -7.70 -3.30
CA GLU A 218 11.56 -6.26 -3.30
C GLU A 218 11.76 -5.71 -4.72
N LEU A 219 12.45 -6.44 -5.60
CA LEU A 219 12.59 -6.09 -7.01
C LEU A 219 11.23 -6.09 -7.72
N GLU A 220 10.40 -7.10 -7.48
CA GLU A 220 9.05 -7.16 -8.08
C GLU A 220 8.18 -5.98 -7.64
N ARG A 221 8.30 -5.55 -6.38
CA ARG A 221 7.61 -4.36 -5.85
C ARG A 221 8.02 -3.05 -6.52
N LEU A 222 9.18 -2.98 -7.18
CA LEU A 222 9.59 -1.80 -7.96
C LEU A 222 8.74 -1.61 -9.22
N THR A 223 8.04 -2.66 -9.68
CA THR A 223 7.05 -2.55 -10.75
C THR A 223 5.66 -2.38 -10.16
N VAL A 224 5.13 -1.16 -10.21
CA VAL A 224 3.79 -0.87 -9.71
C VAL A 224 2.76 -1.33 -10.72
N ARG A 225 1.78 -2.11 -10.24
CA ARG A 225 0.74 -2.75 -11.06
C ARG A 225 -0.65 -2.25 -10.69
N SER A 226 -1.60 -2.34 -11.62
CA SER A 226 -2.98 -1.93 -11.37
C SER A 226 -3.67 -2.86 -10.35
N PRO A 227 -4.34 -2.32 -9.31
CA PRO A 227 -5.08 -3.14 -8.34
C PRO A 227 -6.42 -3.65 -8.89
N LEU A 228 -6.94 -3.04 -9.95
CA LEU A 228 -8.26 -3.33 -10.54
C LEU A 228 -8.26 -3.15 -12.06
N ASP A 229 -9.32 -3.64 -12.70
CA ASP A 229 -9.62 -3.39 -14.11
C ASP A 229 -10.32 -2.02 -14.27
N GLY A 230 -9.80 -1.14 -15.11
CA GLY A 230 -10.32 0.23 -15.25
C GLY A 230 -9.63 1.05 -16.34
N GLU A 231 -9.80 2.36 -16.28
CA GLU A 231 -9.17 3.33 -17.17
C GLU A 231 -8.24 4.25 -16.35
N VAL A 232 -7.10 4.64 -16.91
CA VAL A 232 -6.19 5.61 -16.29
C VAL A 232 -6.79 7.01 -16.40
N MET A 233 -7.26 7.57 -15.29
CA MET A 233 -7.98 8.84 -15.26
C MET A 233 -7.04 10.03 -15.13
N GLN A 234 -5.95 9.85 -14.38
CA GLN A 234 -4.93 10.88 -14.18
C GLN A 234 -3.56 10.24 -14.01
N LEU A 235 -2.56 10.82 -14.65
CA LEU A 235 -1.15 10.45 -14.54
C LEU A 235 -0.39 11.70 -14.11
N LYS A 236 0.24 11.67 -12.94
CA LYS A 236 1.06 12.78 -12.40
C LYS A 236 2.55 12.47 -12.35
N ILE A 237 2.95 11.31 -12.85
CA ILE A 237 4.35 10.86 -12.86
C ILE A 237 4.88 10.75 -14.28
N HIS A 238 6.14 11.10 -14.43
CA HIS A 238 6.88 10.95 -15.69
C HIS A 238 8.19 10.19 -15.47
N ALA A 239 8.71 9.60 -16.55
CA ALA A 239 10.03 8.96 -16.51
C ALA A 239 11.11 10.01 -16.17
N GLY A 240 12.02 9.66 -15.26
CA GLY A 240 13.06 10.55 -14.73
C GLY A 240 12.65 11.35 -13.49
N GLU A 241 11.38 11.34 -13.09
CA GLU A 241 10.95 11.94 -11.82
C GLU A 241 11.20 10.99 -10.64
N TYR A 242 11.22 11.54 -9.43
CA TYR A 242 11.32 10.76 -8.20
C TYR A 242 9.94 10.48 -7.63
N ALA A 243 9.59 9.20 -7.51
CA ALA A 243 8.34 8.76 -6.89
C ALA A 243 8.54 8.58 -5.37
N PRO A 244 7.76 9.27 -4.51
CA PRO A 244 7.80 9.05 -3.06
C PRO A 244 7.18 7.69 -2.68
N ALA A 245 7.60 7.15 -1.53
CA ALA A 245 7.03 5.94 -0.94
C ALA A 245 5.81 6.27 -0.07
N GLY A 246 4.81 5.39 -0.07
CA GLY A 246 3.69 5.42 0.88
C GLY A 246 2.45 6.17 0.38
N GLN A 247 1.54 6.46 1.32
CA GLN A 247 0.28 7.16 1.03
C GLN A 247 0.53 8.67 0.99
N THR A 248 0.65 9.21 -0.22
CA THR A 248 0.67 10.66 -0.44
C THR A 248 -0.76 11.17 -0.67
N ASP A 249 -1.07 12.35 -0.14
CA ASP A 249 -2.33 13.04 -0.43
C ASP A 249 -2.49 13.29 -1.93
N ASP A 250 -1.36 13.56 -2.58
CA ASP A 250 -1.25 13.67 -4.02
C ASP A 250 -0.95 12.30 -4.65
N ALA A 251 -1.95 11.74 -5.33
CA ALA A 251 -1.85 10.43 -5.96
C ALA A 251 -0.99 10.51 -7.24
N LEU A 252 -0.02 9.60 -7.36
CA LEU A 252 0.83 9.50 -8.56
C LEU A 252 0.03 9.13 -9.81
N MET A 253 -0.98 8.26 -9.63
CA MET A 253 -1.91 7.88 -10.68
C MET A 253 -3.31 7.63 -10.10
N LEU A 254 -4.34 7.93 -10.88
CA LEU A 254 -5.73 7.64 -10.56
C LEU A 254 -6.29 6.63 -11.56
N VAL A 255 -6.80 5.51 -11.06
CA VAL A 255 -7.42 4.46 -11.88
C VAL A 255 -8.84 4.22 -11.40
N GLY A 256 -9.79 4.09 -12.33
CA GLY A 256 -11.18 3.82 -12.01
C GLY A 256 -11.95 3.23 -13.17
N ASN A 257 -13.02 2.50 -12.87
CA ASN A 257 -13.92 1.97 -13.90
C ASN A 257 -14.90 3.04 -14.38
N ASN A 258 -14.86 3.35 -15.68
CA ASN A 258 -15.67 4.39 -16.33
C ASN A 258 -16.92 3.83 -17.04
N VAL A 259 -17.21 2.52 -16.94
CA VAL A 259 -18.37 1.88 -17.59
C VAL A 259 -19.66 2.20 -16.82
N VAL A 260 -19.57 2.16 -15.49
CA VAL A 260 -20.64 2.61 -14.60
C VAL A 260 -20.05 3.72 -13.75
N LEU A 261 -20.79 4.82 -13.62
CA LEU A 261 -20.38 5.93 -12.79
C LEU A 261 -21.29 6.00 -11.57
N ASN A 262 -20.78 6.55 -10.50
CA ASN A 262 -21.55 6.86 -9.31
C ASN A 262 -21.58 8.38 -9.13
N VAL A 263 -22.66 8.89 -8.53
CA VAL A 263 -22.73 10.25 -8.01
C VAL A 263 -22.73 10.17 -6.49
N ARG A 264 -21.69 10.73 -5.87
CA ARG A 264 -21.64 10.95 -4.43
C ARG A 264 -22.32 12.28 -4.14
N VAL A 265 -23.50 12.22 -3.53
CA VAL A 265 -24.33 13.39 -3.23
C VAL A 265 -24.11 13.82 -1.79
N ASP A 266 -23.58 15.02 -1.61
CA ASP A 266 -23.43 15.67 -0.32
C ASP A 266 -24.76 16.35 0.06
N VAL A 267 -25.50 15.74 0.98
CA VAL A 267 -26.76 16.26 1.54
C VAL A 267 -26.50 16.95 2.86
N ASP A 268 -27.01 18.17 3.07
CA ASP A 268 -26.84 18.90 4.34
C ASP A 268 -27.39 18.11 5.53
N GLU A 269 -26.69 18.13 6.66
CA GLU A 269 -27.11 17.51 7.93
C GLU A 269 -28.53 17.91 8.36
N GLN A 270 -28.95 19.15 8.05
CA GLN A 270 -30.30 19.64 8.36
C GLN A 270 -31.41 18.94 7.57
N ASP A 271 -31.08 18.40 6.39
CA ASP A 271 -32.00 17.68 5.51
C ASP A 271 -31.79 16.16 5.56
N ALA A 272 -30.72 15.69 6.21
CA ALA A 272 -30.36 14.27 6.27
C ALA A 272 -31.49 13.37 6.81
N TRP A 273 -32.31 13.87 7.74
CA TRP A 273 -33.45 13.14 8.31
C TRP A 273 -34.57 12.86 7.31
N ARG A 274 -34.61 13.56 6.18
CA ARG A 274 -35.63 13.42 5.12
C ARG A 274 -35.24 12.40 4.05
N VAL A 275 -33.98 11.98 4.03
CA VAL A 275 -33.44 11.02 3.06
C VAL A 275 -33.69 9.60 3.55
N GLU A 276 -34.45 8.84 2.75
CA GLU A 276 -34.72 7.42 3.01
C GLU A 276 -34.05 6.54 1.94
N ARG A 277 -33.80 5.27 2.29
CA ARG A 277 -33.17 4.32 1.36
C ARG A 277 -34.10 4.04 0.18
N GLY A 278 -33.54 4.04 -1.03
CA GLY A 278 -34.26 3.67 -2.25
C GLY A 278 -35.09 4.79 -2.91
N GLN A 279 -35.03 6.02 -2.39
CA GLN A 279 -35.69 7.16 -3.05
C GLN A 279 -35.07 7.40 -4.43
N PRO A 280 -35.89 7.70 -5.46
CA PRO A 280 -35.36 8.08 -6.76
C PRO A 280 -34.74 9.47 -6.70
N ALA A 281 -33.70 9.69 -7.50
CA ALA A 281 -33.05 10.98 -7.63
C ALA A 281 -32.82 11.34 -9.11
N ALA A 282 -32.64 12.63 -9.36
CA ALA A 282 -32.28 13.15 -10.66
C ALA A 282 -31.12 14.12 -10.52
N ALA A 283 -30.14 14.01 -11.41
CA ALA A 283 -28.97 14.87 -11.45
C ALA A 283 -28.95 15.71 -12.73
N TYR A 284 -28.41 16.92 -12.60
CA TYR A 284 -28.22 17.88 -13.69
C TYR A 284 -26.76 18.32 -13.70
N PRO A 285 -26.02 18.16 -14.81
CA PRO A 285 -24.65 18.66 -14.90
C PRO A 285 -24.66 20.18 -14.73
N ARG A 286 -23.73 20.73 -13.95
CA ARG A 286 -23.66 22.19 -13.79
C ARG A 286 -23.41 22.89 -15.12
N GLY A 287 -24.16 23.98 -15.35
CA GLY A 287 -24.17 24.72 -16.61
C GLY A 287 -25.04 24.09 -17.72
N ARG A 288 -25.64 22.91 -17.47
CA ARG A 288 -26.52 22.19 -18.41
C ARG A 288 -27.77 21.67 -17.68
N ALA A 289 -28.62 22.60 -17.25
CA ALA A 289 -29.90 22.31 -16.59
C ALA A 289 -30.91 21.58 -17.50
N ASP A 290 -30.69 21.59 -18.82
CA ASP A 290 -31.48 20.88 -19.83
C ASP A 290 -31.29 19.36 -19.78
N LEU A 291 -30.15 18.87 -19.26
CA LEU A 291 -29.79 17.47 -19.28
C LEU A 291 -30.19 16.78 -17.97
N LYS A 292 -31.36 16.14 -17.96
CA LYS A 292 -31.83 15.32 -16.83
C LYS A 292 -31.21 13.93 -16.87
N VAL A 293 -30.45 13.55 -15.84
CA VAL A 293 -29.90 12.20 -15.66
C VAL A 293 -30.64 11.50 -14.53
N PRO A 294 -31.40 10.40 -14.80
CA PRO A 294 -32.01 9.61 -13.74
C PRO A 294 -30.94 8.84 -12.96
N LEU A 295 -31.08 8.81 -11.64
CA LEU A 295 -30.15 8.16 -10.73
C LEU A 295 -30.79 6.96 -10.05
N THR A 296 -30.03 5.88 -9.88
CA THR A 296 -30.46 4.67 -9.16
C THR A 296 -29.79 4.60 -7.81
N PHE A 297 -30.56 4.43 -6.73
CA PHE A 297 -30.02 4.38 -5.37
C PHE A 297 -29.07 3.19 -5.18
N VAL A 298 -27.89 3.42 -4.59
CA VAL A 298 -26.93 2.36 -4.23
C VAL A 298 -26.85 2.22 -2.72
N ARG A 299 -26.42 3.27 -2.01
CA ARG A 299 -26.22 3.24 -0.56
C ARG A 299 -26.21 4.65 0.06
N VAL A 300 -26.43 4.70 1.36
CA VAL A 300 -26.15 5.87 2.21
C VAL A 300 -24.92 5.55 3.05
N GLU A 301 -23.95 6.46 3.11
CA GLU A 301 -22.83 6.36 4.05
C GLU A 301 -23.28 6.92 5.40
N PRO A 302 -23.33 6.11 6.48
CA PRO A 302 -23.95 6.52 7.74
C PRO A 302 -23.11 7.53 8.53
N TYR A 303 -21.89 7.84 8.09
CA TYR A 303 -20.98 8.75 8.76
C TYR A 303 -21.03 10.14 8.13
N VAL A 304 -21.47 11.14 8.89
CA VAL A 304 -21.57 12.53 8.45
C VAL A 304 -20.18 13.16 8.44
N VAL A 305 -19.78 13.77 7.32
CA VAL A 305 -18.44 14.37 7.12
C VAL A 305 -18.52 15.89 6.97
N PRO A 306 -17.45 16.64 7.28
CA PRO A 306 -17.37 18.06 6.93
C PRO A 306 -17.51 18.26 5.42
N LYS A 307 -18.27 19.28 5.00
CA LYS A 307 -18.50 19.57 3.60
C LYS A 307 -17.20 20.01 2.92
N LYS A 308 -16.82 19.31 1.85
CA LYS A 308 -15.67 19.66 1.01
C LYS A 308 -16.08 20.16 -0.38
N SER A 309 -17.22 19.70 -0.88
CA SER A 309 -17.75 20.06 -2.19
C SER A 309 -18.55 21.36 -2.08
N LEU A 310 -17.97 22.48 -2.50
CA LEU A 310 -18.66 23.76 -2.55
C LEU A 310 -19.33 23.95 -3.93
N THR A 311 -20.58 24.42 -3.91
CA THR A 311 -21.37 24.87 -5.06
C THR A 311 -20.93 26.20 -5.66
N GLY A 312 -20.17 27.00 -4.90
CA GLY A 312 -19.70 28.32 -5.32
C GLY A 312 -20.77 29.43 -5.24
N ALA A 313 -21.94 29.12 -4.67
CA ALA A 313 -22.99 30.11 -4.46
C ALA A 313 -22.63 31.07 -3.32
N ALA A 314 -22.93 32.37 -3.47
CA ALA A 314 -22.65 33.36 -2.43
C ALA A 314 -23.41 33.11 -1.10
N THR A 315 -24.48 32.31 -1.15
CA THR A 315 -25.28 31.90 0.01
C THR A 315 -24.85 30.55 0.59
N GLU A 316 -23.77 29.97 0.10
CA GLU A 316 -23.31 28.67 0.54
C GLU A 316 -22.63 28.72 1.91
N ARG A 317 -23.01 27.78 2.77
CA ARG A 317 -22.43 27.63 4.11
C ARG A 317 -21.21 26.72 4.03
N VAL A 318 -20.05 27.25 4.42
CA VAL A 318 -18.75 26.55 4.34
C VAL A 318 -18.54 25.61 5.54
N ASP A 319 -19.12 25.92 6.70
CA ASP A 319 -19.01 25.12 7.94
C ASP A 319 -20.24 24.25 8.19
N THR A 320 -20.67 23.49 7.19
CA THR A 320 -21.76 22.51 7.33
C THR A 320 -21.22 21.10 7.28
N ARG A 321 -21.92 20.17 7.94
CA ARG A 321 -21.66 18.74 7.77
C ARG A 321 -22.67 18.16 6.80
N VAL A 322 -22.27 17.10 6.10
CA VAL A 322 -23.07 16.48 5.05
C VAL A 322 -23.16 14.96 5.25
N LEU A 323 -24.34 14.42 4.98
CA LEU A 323 -24.57 12.99 4.81
C LEU A 323 -24.31 12.64 3.34
N GLN A 324 -23.44 11.66 3.08
CA GLN A 324 -23.12 11.26 1.72
C GLN A 324 -24.04 10.14 1.25
N VAL A 325 -24.71 10.36 0.13
CA VAL A 325 -25.60 9.38 -0.51
C VAL A 325 -25.05 9.03 -1.88
N VAL A 326 -24.84 7.74 -2.12
CA VAL A 326 -24.27 7.27 -3.39
C VAL A 326 -25.39 6.74 -4.27
N TYR A 327 -25.45 7.28 -5.48
CA TYR A 327 -26.31 6.81 -6.56
C TYR A 327 -25.46 6.29 -7.72
N SER A 328 -25.97 5.31 -8.46
CA SER A 328 -25.39 4.85 -9.71
C SER A 328 -26.05 5.57 -10.88
N LEU A 329 -25.23 5.92 -11.87
CA LEU A 329 -25.65 6.45 -13.15
C LEU A 329 -25.01 5.59 -14.26
N ARG A 330 -25.80 5.26 -15.28
CA ARG A 330 -25.26 4.69 -16.51
C ARG A 330 -24.90 5.84 -17.45
N GLN A 331 -23.70 5.77 -18.05
CA GLN A 331 -23.23 6.75 -19.02
C GLN A 331 -24.28 6.93 -20.13
N PRO A 332 -24.84 8.15 -20.32
CA PRO A 332 -25.77 8.41 -21.43
C PRO A 332 -25.04 8.32 -22.78
N GLU A 333 -25.67 7.75 -23.81
CA GLU A 333 -25.08 7.72 -25.17
C GLU A 333 -25.02 9.11 -25.81
N ALA A 334 -25.94 10.01 -25.42
CA ALA A 334 -26.07 11.34 -26.00
C ALA A 334 -24.96 12.32 -25.60
N PHE A 335 -24.33 12.13 -24.43
CA PHE A 335 -23.25 13.00 -23.95
C PHE A 335 -22.36 12.30 -22.93
N ARG A 336 -21.08 12.66 -22.92
CA ARG A 336 -20.09 12.07 -22.02
C ARG A 336 -20.03 12.83 -20.70
N LEU A 337 -20.25 12.12 -19.60
CA LEU A 337 -19.94 12.57 -18.25
C LEU A 337 -18.52 12.16 -17.86
N TYR A 338 -17.88 12.97 -17.02
CA TYR A 338 -16.53 12.74 -16.54
C TYR A 338 -16.53 12.63 -15.01
N ALA A 339 -15.74 11.70 -14.46
CA ALA A 339 -15.51 11.69 -13.02
C ALA A 339 -14.80 12.98 -12.58
N GLY A 340 -15.14 13.46 -11.38
CA GLY A 340 -14.75 14.77 -10.87
C GLY A 340 -15.70 15.90 -11.29
N GLN A 341 -16.63 15.67 -12.24
CA GLN A 341 -17.64 16.66 -12.60
C GLN A 341 -18.67 16.83 -11.47
N GLN A 342 -19.07 18.07 -11.23
CA GLN A 342 -20.11 18.40 -10.26
C GLN A 342 -21.50 18.44 -10.91
N MET A 343 -22.49 17.93 -10.18
CA MET A 343 -23.89 17.91 -10.58
C MET A 343 -24.76 18.48 -9.48
N ASP A 344 -25.86 19.11 -9.86
CA ASP A 344 -26.92 19.46 -8.93
C ASP A 344 -27.88 18.29 -8.86
N VAL A 345 -28.07 17.74 -7.65
CA VAL A 345 -28.85 16.52 -7.45
C VAL A 345 -30.06 16.80 -6.59
N TYR A 346 -31.21 16.30 -7.05
CA TYR A 346 -32.47 16.38 -6.34
C TYR A 346 -32.92 14.97 -5.99
N ILE A 347 -33.05 14.68 -4.70
CA ILE A 347 -33.56 13.42 -4.16
C ILE A 347 -35.03 13.65 -3.81
N GLN A 348 -35.91 12.75 -4.25
CA GLN A 348 -37.33 12.84 -3.90
C GLN A 348 -37.50 12.66 -2.38
N ALA A 349 -38.21 13.56 -1.72
CA ALA A 349 -38.42 13.52 -0.27
C ALA A 349 -39.91 13.66 0.08
N LYS A 350 -40.26 13.35 1.33
CA LYS A 350 -41.61 13.61 1.84
C LYS A 350 -41.86 15.14 1.93
N PRO A 351 -43.09 15.60 1.62
CA PRO A 351 -43.45 17.01 1.81
C PRO A 351 -43.23 17.45 3.25
N LEU A 352 -42.77 18.70 3.42
CA LEU A 352 -42.70 19.29 4.75
C LEU A 352 -44.13 19.47 5.30
N PRO A 353 -44.36 19.21 6.60
CA PRO A 353 -45.64 19.51 7.21
C PRO A 353 -45.90 21.02 7.08
N ASP A 354 -47.07 21.38 6.56
CA ASP A 354 -47.44 22.78 6.37
C ASP A 354 -47.50 23.50 7.73
N PRO A 355 -46.66 24.53 7.99
CA PRO A 355 -46.65 25.21 9.28
C PRO A 355 -47.99 25.90 9.61
N GLY A 356 -48.86 26.13 8.63
CA GLY A 356 -50.18 26.75 8.81
C GLY A 356 -51.29 25.79 9.27
N ALA A 357 -51.13 24.47 9.13
CA ALA A 357 -52.23 23.52 9.36
C ALA A 357 -52.55 23.29 10.86
N ARG A 358 -51.61 23.54 11.77
CA ARG A 358 -51.83 23.34 13.22
C ARG A 358 -52.58 24.48 13.92
N GLN A 359 -52.69 25.67 13.32
CA GLN A 359 -53.31 26.83 13.98
C GLN A 359 -54.84 26.91 13.82
N SER A 360 -55.48 26.06 13.02
CA SER A 360 -56.93 26.13 12.80
C SER A 360 -57.79 25.27 13.74
N GLN A 361 -57.19 24.42 14.58
CA GLN A 361 -57.94 23.48 15.43
C GLN A 361 -58.04 23.85 16.92
N SER A 362 -57.55 25.02 17.38
CA SER A 362 -57.55 25.35 18.83
C SER A 362 -58.55 26.41 19.31
N ASN A 363 -59.52 26.85 18.49
CA ASN A 363 -60.55 27.79 18.93
C ASN A 363 -61.93 27.12 18.97
N GLY A 364 -62.11 26.19 19.91
CA GLY A 364 -63.44 25.76 20.39
C GLY A 364 -63.83 26.58 21.63
N PRO A 365 -65.11 26.99 21.77
CA PRO A 365 -65.52 27.91 22.83
C PRO A 365 -65.43 27.25 24.21
N VAL A 366 -64.68 27.90 25.12
CA VAL A 366 -64.62 27.57 26.55
C VAL A 366 -65.96 27.94 27.18
N THR A 367 -66.84 26.97 27.40
CA THR A 367 -68.03 27.14 28.24
C THR A 367 -67.60 27.26 29.70
N GLY A 368 -67.85 28.43 30.28
CA GLY A 368 -67.55 28.73 31.67
C GLY A 368 -68.44 27.93 32.64
N GLY A 369 -67.79 27.25 33.59
CA GLY A 369 -68.37 26.82 34.85
C GLY A 369 -67.59 27.50 35.98
N ARG A 370 -68.28 28.33 36.76
CA ARG A 370 -67.82 28.87 38.05
C ARG A 370 -68.53 28.09 39.18
N PRO A 371 -67.97 28.12 40.40
CA PRO A 371 -67.69 26.95 41.25
C PRO A 371 -68.91 26.30 41.91
#